data_AF-A0A529YIG1-F1
#
_entry.id   AF-A0A529YIG1-F1
#
_cell.length_a   1.000
_cell.length_b   1.000
_cell.length_c   1.000
_cell.angle_alpha   90.00
_cell.angle_beta   90.00
_cell.angle_gamma   90.00
#
_symmetry.space_group_name_H-M   'P 1'
#
loop_
_entity.id
_entity.type
_entity.pdbx_description
1 polymer ?
#
loop_
_entity_poly.entity_id
_entity_poly.type
_entity_poly.pdbx_seq_one_letter_code
_entity_poly.pdbx_strand_id
1 'polypeptide(L)' 'MVRFLVVLAVVLGIACGVTQAASLEPDAVNQAQFSESEPKGVSPMLLKAQVLLDRARFSPGLIDGRASQN' A
#
# COMPACT_ATOMS: atom_id res chain seq x y z
N MET A 1 4.72 23.50 -36.58
CA MET A 1 5.41 22.38 -35.90
C MET A 1 5.44 22.57 -34.38
N VAL A 2 6.06 23.64 -33.84
CA VAL A 2 6.18 23.85 -32.37
C VAL A 2 4.84 23.91 -31.62
N ARG A 3 3.81 24.60 -32.15
CA ARG A 3 2.48 24.66 -31.51
C ARG A 3 1.81 23.29 -31.37
N PHE A 4 2.00 22.39 -32.33
CA PHE A 4 1.45 21.03 -32.27
C PHE A 4 2.16 20.19 -31.20
N LEU A 5 3.48 20.35 -31.05
CA LEU A 5 4.25 19.69 -30.00
C LEU A 5 3.86 20.15 -28.59
N VAL A 6 3.59 21.45 -28.41
CA VAL A 6 3.12 21.99 -27.13
C VAL A 6 1.74 21.42 -26.77
N VAL A 7 0.82 21.37 -27.73
CA VAL A 7 -0.52 20.79 -27.50
C VAL A 7 -0.42 19.30 -27.15
N LEU A 8 0.42 18.54 -27.86
CA LEU A 8 0.63 17.12 -27.59
C LEU A 8 1.20 16.89 -26.18
N ALA A 9 2.17 17.70 -25.76
CA ALA A 9 2.78 17.61 -24.43
C ALA A 9 1.77 17.89 -23.30
N VAL A 10 0.89 18.89 -23.49
CA VAL A 10 -0.16 19.22 -22.53
C VAL A 10 -1.19 18.09 -22.42
N VAL A 11 -1.63 17.53 -23.56
CA VAL A 11 -2.58 16.40 -23.57
C VAL A 11 -1.99 15.17 -22.88
N LEU A 12 -0.71 14.88 -23.12
CA LEU A 12 -0.03 13.75 -22.50
C LEU A 12 0.17 13.93 -20.99
N GLY A 13 0.48 15.16 -20.55
CA GLY A 13 0.61 15.48 -19.13
C GLY A 13 -0.70 15.34 -18.35
N ILE A 14 -1.84 15.65 -18.97
CA ILE A 14 -3.16 15.49 -18.36
C ILE A 14 -3.58 14.01 -18.36
N ALA A 15 -3.24 13.25 -19.40
CA ALA A 15 -3.55 11.82 -19.50
C ALA A 15 -2.76 10.96 -18.49
N CYS A 16 -1.52 11.36 -18.17
CA CYS A 16 -0.68 10.71 -17.16
C CYS A 16 -1.07 11.08 -15.72
N GLY A 17 -2.37 11.18 -15.42
CA GLY A 17 -2.90 11.60 -14.12
C GLY A 17 -2.11 11.06 -12.93
N VAL A 18 -1.97 11.89 -11.88
CA VAL A 18 -1.19 11.56 -10.68
C VAL A 18 -1.74 10.28 -10.05
N THR A 19 -1.06 9.17 -10.30
CA THR A 19 -1.34 7.91 -9.62
C THR A 19 -0.87 8.08 -8.17
N GLN A 20 -1.83 8.37 -7.28
CA GLN A 20 -1.56 8.33 -5.85
C GLN A 20 -1.46 6.86 -5.46
N ALA A 21 -0.23 6.39 -5.26
CA ALA A 21 0.00 5.13 -4.57
C ALA A 21 -0.69 5.24 -3.20
N ALA A 22 -1.51 4.26 -2.85
CA ALA A 22 -2.14 4.23 -1.53
C ALA A 22 -1.02 4.16 -0.48
N SER A 23 -0.76 5.29 0.17
CA SER A 23 0.22 5.38 1.24
C SER A 23 -0.28 4.54 2.42
N LEU A 24 0.61 3.74 3.00
CA LEU A 24 0.27 2.92 4.16
C LEU A 24 0.28 3.82 5.41
N GLU A 25 -0.87 4.45 5.69
CA GLU A 25 -0.99 5.39 6.81
C GLU A 25 -0.95 4.66 8.16
N PRO A 26 -0.23 5.17 9.19
CA PRO A 26 -0.18 4.54 10.50
C PRO A 26 -1.57 4.34 11.13
N ASP A 27 -2.49 5.29 10.92
CA ASP A 27 -3.87 5.19 11.40
C ASP A 27 -4.64 4.06 10.71
N ALA A 28 -4.38 3.81 9.42
CA ALA A 28 -4.97 2.69 8.71
C ALA A 28 -4.52 1.34 9.30
N VAL A 29 -3.26 1.23 9.74
CA VAL A 29 -2.74 0.05 10.44
C VAL A 29 -3.39 -0.09 11.82
N ASN A 30 -3.43 0.98 12.61
CA ASN A 30 -3.98 0.95 13.96
C ASN A 30 -5.48 0.63 13.97
N GLN A 31 -6.24 1.17 13.01
CA GLN A 31 -7.68 0.97 12.90
C GLN A 31 -8.06 -0.29 12.11
N ALA A 32 -7.10 -0.99 11.50
CA ALA A 32 -7.37 -2.21 10.77
C ALA A 32 -8.10 -3.25 11.64
N GLN A 33 -9.17 -3.81 11.06
CA GLN A 33 -9.97 -4.89 11.63
C GLN A 33 -9.74 -6.17 10.84
N PHE A 34 -9.96 -7.31 11.48
CA PHE A 34 -9.93 -8.60 10.80
C PHE A 34 -11.03 -8.65 9.72
N SER A 35 -10.66 -9.13 8.55
CA SER A 35 -11.56 -9.39 7.44
C SER A 35 -11.14 -10.69 6.78
N GLU A 36 -12.11 -11.49 6.33
CA GLU A 36 -11.87 -12.75 5.63
C GLU A 36 -11.34 -12.55 4.19
N SER A 37 -11.32 -11.31 3.71
CA SER A 37 -10.80 -11.00 2.38
C SER A 37 -9.28 -11.20 2.32
N GLU A 38 -8.84 -11.96 1.32
CA GLU A 38 -7.42 -12.18 1.09
C GLU A 38 -6.73 -10.87 0.64
N PRO A 39 -5.72 -10.39 1.38
CA PRO A 39 -5.11 -9.12 1.08
C PRO A 39 -4.21 -9.22 -0.15
N LYS A 40 -4.40 -8.29 -1.10
CA LYS A 40 -3.51 -8.12 -2.25
C LYS A 40 -2.36 -7.20 -1.87
N GLY A 41 -1.16 -7.75 -1.72
CA GLY A 41 0.04 -6.97 -1.40
C GLY A 41 0.21 -6.76 0.11
N VAL A 42 0.50 -5.52 0.52
CA VAL A 42 0.72 -5.17 1.94
C VAL A 42 -0.63 -4.93 2.61
N SER A 43 -0.96 -5.75 3.60
CA SER A 43 -2.18 -5.64 4.40
C SER A 43 -1.93 -4.84 5.67
N PRO A 44 -2.68 -3.74 5.92
CA PRO A 44 -2.67 -3.05 7.20
C PRO A 44 -3.04 -3.98 8.37
N MET A 45 -3.94 -4.94 8.14
CA MET A 45 -4.39 -5.90 9.16
C MET A 45 -3.31 -6.91 9.52
N LEU A 46 -2.60 -7.48 8.52
CA LEU A 46 -1.49 -8.40 8.79
C LEU A 46 -0.33 -7.68 9.45
N LEU A 47 -0.04 -6.44 9.02
CA LEU A 47 1.01 -5.64 9.62
C LEU A 47 0.72 -5.38 11.11
N LYS A 48 -0.53 -5.02 11.44
CA LYS A 48 -0.98 -4.88 12.83
C LYS A 48 -0.78 -6.18 13.61
N ALA A 49 -1.17 -7.33 13.05
CA ALA A 49 -1.02 -8.63 13.71
C ALA A 49 0.45 -8.99 13.98
N GLN A 50 1.33 -8.82 12.99
CA GLN A 50 2.77 -9.05 13.13
C GLN A 50 3.38 -8.17 14.24
N VAL A 51 3.04 -6.88 14.27
CA VAL A 51 3.49 -5.97 15.34
C VAL A 51 2.99 -6.42 16.70
N LEU A 52 1.73 -6.84 16.82
CA LEU A 52 1.18 -7.34 18.09
C LEU A 52 1.88 -8.61 18.56
N LEU A 53 2.23 -9.53 17.64
CA LEU A 53 2.97 -10.75 17.95
C LEU A 53 4.41 -10.43 18.42
N ASP A 54 5.11 -9.55 17.71
CA ASP A 54 6.44 -9.08 18.12
C ASP A 54 6.43 -8.47 19.52
N ARG A 55 5.43 -7.64 19.82
CA ARG A 55 5.21 -7.06 21.16
C ARG A 55 4.88 -8.12 22.21
N ALA A 56 4.17 -9.18 21.84
CA ALA A 56 3.89 -10.33 22.69
C ALA A 56 5.10 -11.27 22.86
N ARG A 57 6.27 -10.93 22.30
CA ARG A 57 7.50 -11.75 22.28
C ARG A 57 7.31 -13.08 21.53
N PHE A 58 6.25 -13.18 20.74
CA PHE A 58 6.06 -14.22 19.74
C PHE A 58 6.65 -13.70 18.43
N SER A 59 7.89 -14.10 18.12
CA SER A 59 8.57 -13.62 16.90
C SER A 59 7.73 -13.96 15.66
N PRO A 60 7.22 -12.96 14.91
CA PRO A 60 6.47 -13.20 13.67
C PRO A 60 7.39 -13.49 12.48
N GLY A 61 8.72 -13.49 12.67
CA GLY A 61 9.70 -13.47 11.59
C GLY A 61 9.92 -12.06 11.07
N LEU A 62 9.50 -11.78 9.83
CA LEU A 62 9.60 -10.46 9.21
C LEU A 62 8.29 -9.69 9.37
N ILE A 63 8.40 -8.40 9.68
CA ILE A 63 7.26 -7.47 9.77
C ILE A 63 7.18 -6.72 8.44
N ASP A 64 6.27 -7.14 7.57
CA ASP A 64 6.11 -6.62 6.20
C ASP A 64 4.65 -6.49 5.74
N GLY A 65 3.70 -6.92 6.57
CA GLY A 65 2.26 -6.90 6.28
C GLY A 65 1.83 -7.87 5.18
N ARG A 66 2.65 -8.85 4.81
CA ARG A 66 2.33 -9.85 3.78
C ARG A 66 1.96 -11.18 4.41
N ALA A 67 1.15 -11.94 3.67
CA ALA A 67 0.85 -13.32 4.05
C ALA A 67 2.15 -14.14 3.99
N SER A 68 2.39 -14.91 5.05
CA SER A 68 3.53 -15.82 5.10
C SER A 68 3.28 -17.03 4.19
N GLN A 69 4.33 -17.52 3.54
CA GLN A 69 4.26 -18.63 2.59
C GLN A 69 4.61 -19.99 3.21
N ASN A 70 4.49 -20.13 4.54
CA ASN A 70 4.88 -21.35 5.24
C ASN A 70 3.91 -22.51 5.00
#